data_AF-A0A3N0BUW0-F1
#
_entry.id   AF-A0A3N0BUW0-F1
#
_cell.length_a   1.000
_cell.length_b   1.000
_cell.length_c   1.000
_cell.angle_alpha   90.00
_cell.angle_beta   90.00
_cell.angle_gamma   90.00
#
_symmetry.space_group_name_H-M   'P 1'
#
loop_
_entity.id
_entity.type
_entity.pdbx_description
1 polymer ?
#
loop_
_entity_poly.entity_id
_entity_poly.type
_entity_poly.pdbx_seq_one_letter_code
_entity_poly.pdbx_strand_id
1 'polypeptide(L)'
;MKLSFHNELLTIGVTLDSEEEEKIYIKVTASELLVSCSVDTTNNFLSRYAYFALYDMMSIYDENDFEDYYWPGFFDGNGESRYLMIRMYRGSLVVFPKVRYNGFYKPEQALPIIGDKISGTRQEVEILKESTPKGTQEILGFCLADTSTERWHTNHYLFLVPYIGILDNNRTFVKGFKKYVLGHGDISAMDVDPIQGKLIDICIEMKKIALVKYPQYRDEKDVADEKRKANRENFAMLLELWHQALPMVAGRLYTHYRFTYGMRNVKGKPSKKDMEPCIISNEVPEICFLWKDRGDYFKLELRFVVGGKMHEVSNFFDTAFFIASSSDPKRFFLLSWVTECELVAFFSKRNFRLLMLKIHYEEHCREFVGKLRDNYRFINR
;
A
#
# COMPACT_ATOMS: atom_id res chain seq x y z
N MET A 1 36.31 -7.89 3.65
CA MET A 1 35.42 -7.36 4.69
C MET A 1 34.67 -8.50 5.36
N LYS A 2 34.77 -8.64 6.69
CA LYS A 2 33.98 -9.61 7.47
C LYS A 2 32.84 -8.87 8.15
N LEU A 3 31.61 -9.36 8.01
CA LEU A 3 30.41 -8.74 8.59
C LEU A 3 29.79 -9.66 9.63
N SER A 4 29.38 -9.09 10.76
CA SER A 4 28.57 -9.77 11.76
C SER A 4 27.61 -8.80 12.42
N PHE A 5 26.47 -9.29 12.89
CA PHE A 5 25.46 -8.49 13.58
C PHE A 5 24.99 -9.22 14.82
N HIS A 6 25.14 -8.57 15.97
CA HIS A 6 24.84 -9.16 17.27
C HIS A 6 24.41 -8.07 18.25
N ASN A 7 23.32 -8.28 18.97
CA ASN A 7 22.80 -7.32 19.96
C ASN A 7 22.74 -5.87 19.44
N GLU A 8 22.13 -5.67 18.27
CA GLU A 8 22.00 -4.37 17.57
C GLU A 8 23.32 -3.74 17.11
N LEU A 9 24.42 -4.46 17.19
CA LEU A 9 25.74 -3.99 16.79
C LEU A 9 26.18 -4.64 15.48
N LEU A 10 26.27 -3.86 14.42
CA LEU A 10 26.92 -4.26 13.18
C LEU A 10 28.43 -4.11 13.36
N THR A 11 29.15 -5.22 13.25
CA THR A 11 30.61 -5.25 13.32
C THR A 11 31.18 -5.57 11.95
N ILE A 12 32.10 -4.72 11.51
CA ILE A 12 32.78 -4.80 10.22
C ILE A 12 34.28 -4.96 10.46
N GLY A 13 34.84 -6.07 9.99
CA GLY A 13 36.29 -6.29 9.93
C GLY A 13 36.86 -5.71 8.64
N VAL A 14 37.76 -4.75 8.79
CA VAL A 14 38.41 -4.00 7.70
C VAL A 14 39.92 -4.16 7.79
N THR A 15 40.54 -4.39 6.65
CA THR A 15 41.99 -4.45 6.50
C THR A 15 42.36 -3.43 5.43
N LEU A 16 43.24 -2.50 5.77
CA LEU A 16 43.81 -1.55 4.80
C LEU A 16 45.22 -2.05 4.45
N ASP A 17 45.43 -2.34 3.18
CA ASP A 17 46.71 -2.84 2.65
C ASP A 17 47.30 -4.04 3.42
N SER A 18 48.41 -3.83 4.14
CA SER A 18 49.15 -4.85 4.93
C SER A 18 49.00 -4.65 6.44
N GLU A 19 48.07 -3.79 6.87
CA GLU A 19 47.81 -3.50 8.28
C GLU A 19 47.01 -4.64 8.95
N GLU A 20 46.96 -4.64 10.28
CA GLU A 20 46.14 -5.60 11.02
C GLU A 20 44.64 -5.37 10.76
N GLU A 21 43.83 -6.41 10.97
CA GLU A 21 42.37 -6.29 10.83
C GLU A 21 41.81 -5.44 11.98
N GLU A 22 41.27 -4.28 11.65
CA GLU A 22 40.57 -3.42 12.58
C GLU A 22 39.06 -3.65 12.52
N LYS A 23 38.38 -3.36 13.63
CA LYS A 23 36.94 -3.56 13.78
C LYS A 23 36.23 -2.23 13.86
N ILE A 24 35.16 -2.10 13.09
CA ILE A 24 34.26 -0.96 13.11
C ILE A 24 32.93 -1.45 13.67
N TYR A 25 32.39 -0.68 14.60
CA TYR A 25 31.16 -0.97 15.31
C TYR A 25 30.15 0.11 14.95
N ILE A 26 29.02 -0.31 14.39
CA ILE A 26 27.93 0.56 13.99
C ILE A 26 26.69 0.16 14.78
N LYS A 27 26.12 1.11 15.52
CA LYS A 27 24.82 0.97 16.17
C LYS A 27 23.89 2.06 15.66
N VAL A 28 22.72 1.62 15.20
CA VAL A 28 21.66 2.53 14.75
C VAL A 28 20.74 2.81 15.93
N THR A 29 20.43 4.08 16.17
CA THR A 29 19.44 4.51 17.16
C THR A 29 18.30 5.24 16.46
N ALA A 30 17.30 5.68 17.21
CA ALA A 30 16.18 6.47 16.70
C ALA A 30 16.60 7.74 15.95
N SER A 31 17.67 8.41 16.41
CA SER A 31 18.08 9.74 15.93
C SER A 31 19.52 9.81 15.44
N GLU A 32 20.34 8.82 15.78
CA GLU A 32 21.79 8.87 15.56
C GLU A 32 22.33 7.55 15.00
N LEU A 33 23.34 7.66 14.13
CA LEU A 33 24.20 6.56 13.75
C LEU A 33 25.47 6.62 14.61
N LEU A 34 25.59 5.71 15.56
CA LEU A 34 26.76 5.63 16.44
C LEU A 34 27.83 4.77 15.77
N VAL A 35 28.99 5.37 15.52
CA VAL A 35 30.12 4.70 14.87
C VAL A 35 31.33 4.74 15.79
N SER A 36 31.95 3.58 15.98
CA SER A 36 33.18 3.42 16.73
C SER A 36 34.15 2.51 15.96
N CYS A 37 35.44 2.60 16.26
CA CYS A 37 36.46 1.71 15.73
C CYS A 37 37.37 1.26 16.87
N SER A 38 37.98 0.09 16.72
CA SER A 38 38.99 -0.44 17.66
C SER A 38 40.19 0.49 17.82
N VAL A 39 40.43 1.37 16.84
CA VAL A 39 41.50 2.37 16.86
C VAL A 39 40.95 3.78 16.58
N ASP A 40 41.62 4.78 17.15
CA ASP A 40 41.57 6.19 16.74
C ASP A 40 40.17 6.76 16.44
N THR A 41 39.14 6.40 17.21
CA THR A 41 37.83 7.07 17.17
C THR A 41 37.58 7.81 18.47
N THR A 42 37.27 9.09 18.37
CA THR A 42 36.86 9.92 19.50
C THR A 42 35.54 10.61 19.17
N ASN A 43 34.99 11.38 20.11
CA ASN A 43 33.80 12.21 19.88
C ASN A 43 33.98 13.26 18.76
N ASN A 44 35.21 13.64 18.41
CA ASN A 44 35.50 14.67 17.42
C ASN A 44 36.22 14.13 16.16
N PHE A 45 36.61 12.86 16.16
CA PHE A 45 37.45 12.29 15.11
C PHE A 45 37.01 10.87 14.77
N LEU A 46 36.74 10.63 13.50
CA LEU A 46 36.41 9.32 12.94
C LEU A 46 37.70 8.67 12.42
N SER A 47 37.99 7.44 12.83
CA SER A 47 39.17 6.74 12.34
C SER A 47 39.14 6.58 10.82
N ARG A 48 40.32 6.50 10.20
CA ARG A 48 40.46 6.27 8.75
C ARG A 48 39.72 5.01 8.30
N TYR A 49 39.78 3.95 9.09
CA TYR A 49 39.09 2.68 8.81
C TYR A 49 37.56 2.86 8.80
N ALA A 50 37.02 3.53 9.83
CA ALA A 50 35.60 3.81 9.92
C ALA A 50 35.12 4.69 8.76
N TYR A 51 35.89 5.72 8.40
CA TYR A 51 35.59 6.59 7.26
C TYR A 51 35.46 5.80 5.95
N PHE A 52 36.48 5.01 5.59
CA PHE A 52 36.46 4.26 4.34
C PHE A 52 35.38 3.18 4.29
N ALA A 53 35.10 2.51 5.41
CA ALA A 53 34.02 1.52 5.44
C ALA A 53 32.65 2.16 5.23
N LEU A 54 32.37 3.30 5.87
CA LEU A 54 31.12 4.04 5.64
C LEU A 54 31.04 4.53 4.20
N TYR A 55 32.13 5.07 3.67
CA TYR A 55 32.20 5.52 2.28
C TYR A 55 31.88 4.37 1.30
N ASP A 56 32.51 3.21 1.48
CA ASP A 56 32.25 2.04 0.65
C ASP A 56 30.80 1.58 0.75
N MET A 57 30.22 1.59 1.96
CA MET A 57 28.81 1.28 2.18
C MET A 57 27.87 2.26 1.48
N MET A 58 28.26 3.52 1.30
CA MET A 58 27.44 4.55 0.63
C MET A 58 27.68 4.61 -0.90
N SER A 59 28.83 4.16 -1.38
CA SER A 59 29.34 4.39 -2.74
C SER A 59 28.49 3.84 -3.90
N ILE A 60 27.57 2.91 -3.65
CA ILE A 60 26.78 2.27 -4.72
C ILE A 60 25.56 3.11 -5.11
N TYR A 61 25.02 3.92 -4.20
CA TYR A 61 23.78 4.68 -4.41
C TYR A 61 23.81 6.11 -3.89
N ASP A 62 24.98 6.63 -3.49
CA ASP A 62 25.20 7.93 -2.80
C ASP A 62 24.43 8.09 -1.47
N GLU A 63 23.58 7.13 -1.11
CA GLU A 63 22.79 7.05 0.11
C GLU A 63 22.75 5.56 0.55
N ASN A 64 22.81 5.31 1.85
CA ASN A 64 22.56 3.98 2.42
C ASN A 64 21.53 4.10 3.55
N ASP A 65 20.55 3.21 3.54
CA ASP A 65 19.50 3.16 4.55
C ASP A 65 19.93 2.19 5.67
N PHE A 66 20.38 2.76 6.78
CA PHE A 66 20.78 1.99 7.96
C PHE A 66 19.58 1.51 8.79
N GLU A 67 18.33 1.88 8.44
CA GLU A 67 17.13 1.45 9.17
C GLU A 67 17.00 -0.08 9.27
N ASP A 68 17.54 -0.82 8.29
CA ASP A 68 17.57 -2.28 8.28
C ASP A 68 18.28 -2.88 9.50
N TYR A 69 19.20 -2.15 10.13
CA TYR A 69 19.92 -2.59 11.33
C TYR A 69 19.29 -2.08 12.64
N TYR A 70 18.23 -1.27 12.57
CA TYR A 70 17.54 -0.73 13.74
C TYR A 70 16.46 -1.69 14.25
N TRP A 71 16.76 -2.40 15.34
CA TRP A 71 15.87 -3.37 15.97
C TRP A 71 15.93 -3.33 17.51
N PRO A 72 15.57 -2.19 18.13
CA PRO A 72 15.64 -1.99 19.57
C PRO A 72 14.85 -3.06 20.33
N GLY A 73 15.44 -3.72 21.31
CA GLY A 73 14.76 -4.64 22.23
C GLY A 73 14.30 -5.97 21.62
N PHE A 74 14.79 -6.33 20.43
CA PHE A 74 14.50 -7.61 19.77
C PHE A 74 15.49 -8.74 20.12
N PHE A 75 16.52 -8.44 20.91
CA PHE A 75 17.57 -9.36 21.32
C PHE A 75 17.43 -9.72 22.81
N ASP A 76 17.76 -10.96 23.15
CA ASP A 76 17.86 -11.38 24.55
C ASP A 76 19.23 -11.03 25.14
N GLY A 77 19.44 -11.38 26.42
CA GLY A 77 20.70 -11.11 27.12
C GLY A 77 21.92 -11.84 26.54
N ASN A 78 21.71 -12.86 25.68
CA ASN A 78 22.77 -13.55 24.95
C ASN A 78 22.97 -12.96 23.54
N GLY A 79 22.25 -11.90 23.20
CA GLY A 79 22.29 -11.25 21.88
C GLY A 79 21.67 -12.07 20.76
N GLU A 80 20.84 -13.08 21.08
CA GLU A 80 20.06 -13.82 20.10
C GLU A 80 18.67 -13.22 19.91
N SER A 81 18.10 -13.35 18.71
CA SER A 81 16.72 -12.93 18.45
C SER A 81 15.83 -14.10 18.05
N ARG A 82 14.77 -14.32 18.84
CA ARG A 82 13.70 -15.24 18.45
C ARG A 82 12.84 -14.71 17.30
N TYR A 83 12.84 -13.41 17.04
CA TYR A 83 11.98 -12.76 16.05
C TYR A 83 12.64 -12.50 14.70
N LEU A 84 13.93 -12.17 14.72
CA LEU A 84 14.67 -11.71 13.56
C LEU A 84 15.50 -12.84 12.93
N MET A 85 15.80 -12.65 11.66
CA MET A 85 16.69 -13.50 10.90
C MET A 85 17.83 -12.64 10.39
N ILE A 86 19.06 -13.09 10.67
CA ILE A 86 20.29 -12.41 10.28
C ILE A 86 20.98 -13.33 9.27
N ARG A 87 21.19 -12.85 8.03
CA ARG A 87 21.79 -13.66 6.97
C ARG A 87 22.71 -12.82 6.10
N MET A 88 23.78 -13.46 5.63
CA MET A 88 24.58 -12.94 4.52
C MET A 88 23.85 -13.23 3.20
N TYR A 89 23.56 -12.20 2.43
CA TYR A 89 22.97 -12.29 1.11
C TYR A 89 23.80 -11.49 0.10
N ARG A 90 24.38 -12.19 -0.87
CA ARG A 90 25.23 -11.59 -1.95
C ARG A 90 26.34 -10.66 -1.44
N GLY A 91 26.93 -10.98 -0.29
CA GLY A 91 28.02 -10.19 0.32
C GLY A 91 27.56 -9.10 1.29
N SER A 92 26.26 -8.83 1.40
CA SER A 92 25.68 -7.90 2.37
C SER A 92 25.03 -8.65 3.53
N LEU A 93 25.14 -8.11 4.75
CA LEU A 93 24.43 -8.64 5.90
C LEU A 93 23.02 -8.01 5.94
N VAL A 94 21.97 -8.83 6.02
CA VAL A 94 20.59 -8.35 6.06
C VAL A 94 19.92 -8.86 7.33
N VAL A 95 19.20 -7.96 8.02
CA VAL A 95 18.45 -8.25 9.23
C VAL A 95 16.98 -7.99 8.97
N PHE A 96 16.14 -9.02 9.10
CA PHE A 96 14.71 -8.89 8.82
C PHE A 96 13.87 -9.84 9.67
N PRO A 97 12.58 -9.54 9.90
CA PRO A 97 11.71 -10.41 10.68
C PRO A 97 11.54 -11.79 10.02
N LYS A 98 11.49 -12.85 10.83
CA LYS A 98 11.04 -14.17 10.35
C LYS A 98 9.61 -14.05 9.80
N VAL A 99 9.21 -14.91 8.86
CA VAL A 99 7.90 -14.83 8.16
C VAL A 99 6.69 -14.67 9.09
N ARG A 100 6.65 -15.41 10.22
CA ARG A 100 5.56 -15.33 11.21
C ARG A 100 5.51 -13.99 11.97
N TYR A 101 6.61 -13.26 11.96
CA TYR A 101 6.87 -12.01 12.66
C TYR A 101 6.97 -10.81 11.71
N ASN A 102 6.69 -10.99 10.42
CA ASN A 102 6.58 -9.86 9.51
C ASN A 102 5.50 -8.88 10.00
N GLY A 103 5.77 -7.57 9.94
CA GLY A 103 4.88 -6.52 10.44
C GLY A 103 5.17 -6.03 11.87
N PHE A 104 6.36 -6.33 12.42
CA PHE A 104 6.80 -5.70 13.67
C PHE A 104 6.98 -4.19 13.50
N TYR A 105 6.44 -3.45 14.46
CA TYR A 105 6.66 -2.02 14.65
C TYR A 105 8.07 -1.78 15.19
N LYS A 106 8.78 -0.84 14.57
CA LYS A 106 10.01 -0.25 15.11
C LYS A 106 9.67 1.09 15.77
N PRO A 107 10.23 1.42 16.95
CA PRO A 107 10.07 2.74 17.55
C PRO A 107 10.38 3.87 16.56
N GLU A 108 9.72 5.02 16.73
CA GLU A 108 9.77 6.18 15.81
C GLU A 108 9.27 5.93 14.38
N GLN A 109 8.87 4.71 14.03
CA GLN A 109 8.18 4.47 12.77
C GLN A 109 6.85 5.24 12.78
N ALA A 110 6.61 6.02 11.73
CA ALA A 110 5.38 6.79 11.60
C ALA A 110 4.15 5.87 11.60
N LEU A 111 3.23 6.13 12.52
CA LEU A 111 1.90 5.50 12.57
C LEU A 111 0.87 6.40 11.87
N PRO A 112 -0.19 5.84 11.27
CA PRO A 112 -1.24 6.64 10.65
C PRO A 112 -1.89 7.58 11.66
N ILE A 113 -2.19 8.81 11.22
CA ILE A 113 -2.93 9.77 12.03
C ILE A 113 -4.40 9.36 11.99
N ILE A 114 -4.95 9.04 13.16
CA ILE A 114 -6.37 8.76 13.34
C ILE A 114 -7.02 10.04 13.85
N GLY A 115 -7.95 10.60 13.07
CA GLY A 115 -8.69 11.80 13.47
C GLY A 115 -9.68 11.54 14.60
N ASP A 116 -10.15 12.63 15.21
CA ASP A 116 -11.14 12.58 16.28
C ASP A 116 -12.53 12.36 15.69
N LYS A 117 -13.02 11.12 15.75
CA LYS A 117 -14.38 10.69 15.42
C LYS A 117 -14.74 10.77 13.93
N ILE A 118 -14.77 9.60 13.30
CA ILE A 118 -15.38 9.42 11.97
C ILE A 118 -16.88 9.74 12.08
N SER A 119 -17.28 10.91 11.56
CA SER A 119 -18.67 11.35 11.61
C SER A 119 -19.42 10.88 10.38
N GLY A 120 -20.39 9.99 10.60
CA GLY A 120 -21.18 9.34 9.55
C GLY A 120 -20.53 8.05 9.08
N THR A 121 -21.37 7.08 8.74
CA THR A 121 -20.98 5.93 7.92
C THR A 121 -21.64 6.11 6.56
N ARG A 122 -20.95 5.71 5.49
CA ARG A 122 -21.63 5.54 4.20
C ARG A 122 -22.85 4.66 4.44
N GLN A 123 -23.97 5.00 3.80
CA GLN A 123 -25.13 4.13 3.74
C GLN A 123 -25.10 3.36 2.43
N GLU A 124 -25.77 2.21 2.41
CA GLU A 124 -26.06 1.56 1.14
C GLU A 124 -26.87 2.51 0.26
N VAL A 125 -26.50 2.63 -1.01
CA VAL A 125 -27.20 3.50 -1.95
C VAL A 125 -28.14 2.68 -2.82
N GLU A 126 -29.20 3.30 -3.33
CA GLU A 126 -30.09 2.63 -4.28
C GLU A 126 -29.30 2.27 -5.56
N ILE A 127 -29.34 0.99 -5.93
CA ILE A 127 -28.60 0.47 -7.08
C ILE A 127 -29.44 0.56 -8.35
N LEU A 128 -28.88 1.19 -9.37
CA LEU A 128 -29.49 1.27 -10.70
C LEU A 128 -29.10 0.03 -11.51
N LYS A 129 -29.99 -0.96 -11.56
CA LYS A 129 -29.74 -2.24 -12.23
C LYS A 129 -29.75 -2.10 -13.74
N GLU A 130 -28.71 -2.63 -14.37
CA GLU A 130 -28.62 -2.73 -15.82
C GLU A 130 -29.43 -3.91 -16.35
N SER A 131 -30.23 -3.67 -17.39
CA SER A 131 -30.89 -4.73 -18.14
C SER A 131 -29.94 -5.36 -19.16
N THR A 132 -30.07 -6.66 -19.41
CA THR A 132 -29.32 -7.33 -20.47
C THR A 132 -29.60 -6.68 -21.84
N PRO A 133 -28.58 -6.39 -22.65
CA PRO A 133 -28.75 -5.78 -23.96
C PRO A 133 -29.65 -6.63 -24.88
N LYS A 134 -30.68 -5.99 -25.45
CA LYS A 134 -31.55 -6.61 -26.46
C LYS A 134 -31.10 -6.16 -27.85
N GLY A 135 -30.69 -7.11 -28.69
CA GLY A 135 -30.48 -6.86 -30.13
C GLY A 135 -29.05 -6.50 -30.55
N THR A 136 -28.10 -6.37 -29.62
CA THR A 136 -26.68 -6.14 -29.92
C THR A 136 -25.77 -7.10 -29.15
N GLN A 137 -24.61 -7.45 -29.73
CA GLN A 137 -23.52 -8.12 -29.03
C GLN A 137 -22.51 -7.11 -28.46
N GLU A 138 -22.58 -5.85 -28.86
CA GLU A 138 -21.68 -4.81 -28.37
C GLU A 138 -22.27 -4.15 -27.14
N ILE A 139 -21.42 -3.98 -26.12
CA ILE A 139 -21.81 -3.41 -24.83
C ILE A 139 -20.84 -2.34 -24.39
N LEU A 140 -21.34 -1.45 -23.55
CA LEU A 140 -20.51 -0.61 -22.69
C LEU A 140 -20.30 -1.34 -21.37
N GLY A 141 -19.05 -1.63 -21.04
CA GLY A 141 -18.66 -2.16 -19.73
C GLY A 141 -17.69 -1.23 -19.03
N PHE A 142 -17.38 -1.54 -17.78
CA PHE A 142 -16.55 -0.67 -16.94
C PHE A 142 -15.39 -1.45 -16.34
N CYS A 143 -14.20 -0.85 -16.34
CA CYS A 143 -12.98 -1.46 -15.85
C CYS A 143 -12.41 -0.66 -14.69
N LEU A 144 -12.14 -1.31 -13.57
CA LEU A 144 -11.26 -0.81 -12.53
C LEU A 144 -9.83 -0.88 -13.06
N ALA A 145 -9.27 0.27 -13.40
CA ALA A 145 -7.91 0.41 -13.86
C ALA A 145 -7.01 0.70 -12.65
N ASP A 146 -6.22 -0.30 -12.26
CA ASP A 146 -5.37 -0.26 -11.08
C ASP A 146 -3.89 -0.38 -11.42
N THR A 147 -3.01 0.10 -10.54
CA THR A 147 -1.57 -0.10 -10.67
C THR A 147 -0.90 0.06 -9.31
N SER A 148 0.29 -0.51 -9.15
CA SER A 148 1.11 -0.18 -7.99
C SER A 148 1.45 1.31 -8.04
N THR A 149 1.26 1.99 -6.91
CA THR A 149 1.69 3.38 -6.71
C THR A 149 3.16 3.44 -6.28
N GLU A 150 3.81 2.29 -6.06
CA GLU A 150 5.24 2.22 -5.80
C GLU A 150 6.03 2.56 -7.08
N ARG A 151 7.13 3.32 -6.88
CA ARG A 151 7.85 4.04 -7.93
C ARG A 151 8.39 3.10 -9.02
N TRP A 152 7.72 2.98 -10.17
CA TRP A 152 8.29 2.78 -11.52
C TRP A 152 7.18 3.07 -12.55
N HIS A 153 7.39 4.05 -13.47
CA HIS A 153 6.48 4.47 -14.57
C HIS A 153 5.41 5.56 -14.27
N THR A 154 4.57 5.88 -15.28
CA THR A 154 3.45 6.82 -15.17
C THR A 154 2.34 6.23 -14.31
N ASN A 155 2.48 6.34 -12.99
CA ASN A 155 1.52 5.78 -12.04
C ASN A 155 0.24 6.62 -11.98
N HIS A 156 -0.83 5.96 -11.60
CA HIS A 156 -2.11 6.58 -11.34
C HIS A 156 -2.77 5.91 -10.13
N TYR A 157 -3.65 6.63 -9.46
CA TYR A 157 -4.59 6.04 -8.52
C TYR A 157 -5.62 5.20 -9.27
N LEU A 158 -6.26 4.27 -8.56
CA LEU A 158 -7.33 3.43 -9.08
C LEU A 158 -8.50 4.29 -9.58
N PHE A 159 -8.86 4.11 -10.85
CA PHE A 159 -9.98 4.83 -11.45
C PHE A 159 -10.85 3.92 -12.32
N LEU A 160 -12.07 4.36 -12.61
CA LEU A 160 -12.99 3.65 -13.50
C LEU A 160 -12.76 4.11 -14.94
N VAL A 161 -12.58 3.17 -15.87
CA VAL A 161 -12.49 3.44 -17.30
C VAL A 161 -13.52 2.60 -18.07
N PRO A 162 -14.41 3.22 -18.88
CA PRO A 162 -15.35 2.46 -19.68
C PRO A 162 -14.64 1.81 -20.88
N TYR A 163 -15.22 0.72 -21.38
CA TYR A 163 -14.75 0.03 -22.58
C TYR A 163 -15.91 -0.46 -23.43
N ILE A 164 -15.66 -0.64 -24.72
CA ILE A 164 -16.58 -1.32 -25.64
C ILE A 164 -16.22 -2.80 -25.66
N GLY A 165 -17.13 -3.63 -25.17
CA GLY A 165 -17.02 -5.08 -25.14
C GLY A 165 -17.84 -5.74 -26.24
N ILE A 166 -17.51 -6.99 -26.54
CA ILE A 166 -18.29 -7.87 -27.41
C ILE A 166 -18.69 -9.08 -26.57
N LEU A 167 -19.98 -9.34 -26.48
CA LEU A 167 -20.54 -10.48 -25.77
C LEU A 167 -20.40 -11.78 -26.58
N ASP A 168 -20.42 -12.89 -25.85
CA ASP A 168 -20.57 -14.22 -26.43
C ASP A 168 -21.95 -14.41 -27.08
N ASN A 169 -22.15 -15.54 -27.75
CA ASN A 169 -23.42 -15.81 -28.46
C ASN A 169 -24.60 -15.91 -27.49
N ASN A 170 -24.35 -16.35 -26.25
CA ASN A 170 -25.38 -16.47 -25.22
C ASN A 170 -25.63 -15.14 -24.46
N ARG A 171 -24.84 -14.09 -24.75
CA ARG A 171 -24.91 -12.77 -24.10
C ARG A 171 -24.75 -12.82 -22.58
N THR A 172 -23.94 -13.75 -22.10
CA THR A 172 -23.70 -14.01 -20.67
C THR A 172 -22.36 -13.44 -20.20
N PHE A 173 -21.36 -13.36 -21.07
CA PHE A 173 -20.05 -12.81 -20.71
C PHE A 173 -19.38 -12.08 -21.88
N VAL A 174 -18.40 -11.24 -21.57
CA VAL A 174 -17.62 -10.49 -22.56
C VAL A 174 -16.61 -11.44 -23.22
N LYS A 175 -16.84 -11.84 -24.47
CA LYS A 175 -15.92 -12.70 -25.24
C LYS A 175 -14.67 -11.96 -25.71
N GLY A 176 -14.75 -10.65 -25.90
CA GLY A 176 -13.65 -9.81 -26.39
C GLY A 176 -13.87 -8.32 -26.18
N PHE A 177 -12.81 -7.54 -26.40
CA PHE A 177 -12.80 -6.09 -26.17
C PHE A 177 -12.44 -5.37 -27.48
N LYS A 178 -13.07 -4.23 -27.75
CA LYS A 178 -12.76 -3.38 -28.90
C LYS A 178 -11.79 -2.27 -28.53
N LYS A 179 -12.16 -1.42 -27.58
CA LYS A 179 -11.36 -0.28 -27.13
C LYS A 179 -11.81 0.23 -25.76
N TYR A 180 -10.92 0.97 -25.09
CA TYR A 180 -11.33 1.89 -24.02
C TYR A 180 -12.09 3.10 -24.59
N VAL A 181 -12.99 3.63 -23.77
CA VAL A 181 -13.70 4.89 -24.01
C VAL A 181 -12.97 5.97 -23.21
N LEU A 182 -12.27 6.86 -23.90
CA LEU A 182 -11.42 7.88 -23.27
C LEU A 182 -12.04 9.28 -23.34
N GLY A 183 -13.14 9.44 -24.07
CA GLY A 183 -14.00 10.62 -24.13
C GLY A 183 -15.30 10.30 -24.87
N HIS A 184 -16.26 11.24 -24.90
CA HIS A 184 -17.58 11.01 -25.52
C HIS A 184 -17.51 10.66 -27.01
N GLY A 185 -16.54 11.21 -27.74
CA GLY A 185 -16.36 10.91 -29.16
C GLY A 185 -16.06 9.44 -29.46
N ASP A 186 -15.70 8.63 -28.45
CA ASP A 186 -15.42 7.21 -28.63
C ASP A 186 -16.67 6.34 -28.78
N ILE A 187 -17.86 6.85 -28.46
CA ILE A 187 -19.10 6.07 -28.30
C ILE A 187 -20.08 6.25 -29.47
N SER A 188 -19.66 6.93 -30.54
CA SER A 188 -20.50 7.53 -31.60
C SER A 188 -21.52 6.64 -32.34
N ALA A 189 -21.60 5.34 -32.06
CA ALA A 189 -22.54 4.40 -32.67
C ALA A 189 -23.37 3.56 -31.67
N MET A 190 -23.25 3.83 -30.36
CA MET A 190 -23.95 3.06 -29.32
C MET A 190 -25.02 3.92 -28.65
N ASP A 191 -26.22 3.36 -28.48
CA ASP A 191 -27.26 3.98 -27.66
C ASP A 191 -26.85 3.87 -26.19
N VAL A 192 -26.44 5.00 -25.61
CA VAL A 192 -26.04 5.12 -24.21
C VAL A 192 -27.24 5.63 -23.41
N ASP A 193 -27.64 4.89 -22.39
CA ASP A 193 -28.71 5.35 -21.51
C ASP A 193 -28.25 6.55 -20.64
N PRO A 194 -29.16 7.40 -20.13
CA PRO A 194 -28.77 8.59 -19.36
C PRO A 194 -27.91 8.30 -18.11
N ILE A 195 -28.05 7.12 -17.50
CA ILE A 195 -27.27 6.70 -16.33
C ILE A 195 -25.86 6.31 -16.77
N GLN A 196 -25.73 5.58 -17.88
CA GLN A 196 -24.43 5.27 -18.49
C GLN A 196 -23.71 6.56 -18.91
N GLY A 197 -24.43 7.53 -19.48
CA GLY A 197 -23.88 8.85 -19.83
C GLY A 197 -23.27 9.56 -18.63
N LYS A 198 -24.02 9.66 -17.53
CA LYS A 198 -23.52 10.22 -16.25
C LYS A 198 -22.32 9.46 -15.69
N LEU A 199 -22.33 8.13 -15.77
CA LEU A 199 -21.21 7.32 -15.29
C LEU A 199 -19.96 7.53 -16.14
N ILE A 200 -20.12 7.70 -17.47
CA ILE A 200 -19.03 8.06 -18.37
C ILE A 200 -18.44 9.43 -18.00
N ASP A 201 -19.28 10.43 -17.72
CA ASP A 201 -18.82 11.76 -17.26
C ASP A 201 -17.90 11.62 -16.04
N ILE A 202 -18.36 10.86 -15.03
CA ILE A 202 -17.57 10.60 -13.81
C ILE A 202 -16.26 9.88 -14.15
N CYS A 203 -16.27 8.86 -15.03
CA CYS A 203 -15.05 8.16 -15.43
C CYS A 203 -14.03 9.09 -16.11
N ILE A 204 -14.51 10.02 -16.95
CA ILE A 204 -13.67 11.01 -17.62
C ILE A 204 -13.05 11.95 -16.59
N GLU A 205 -13.83 12.42 -15.60
CA GLU A 205 -13.30 13.25 -14.52
C GLU A 205 -12.28 12.50 -13.66
N MET A 206 -12.58 11.26 -13.26
CA MET A 206 -11.63 10.42 -12.51
C MET A 206 -10.29 10.31 -13.25
N LYS A 207 -10.33 10.02 -14.56
CA LYS A 207 -9.12 9.89 -15.38
C LYS A 207 -8.26 11.16 -15.37
N LYS A 208 -8.85 12.36 -15.37
CA LYS A 208 -8.12 13.64 -15.37
C LYS A 208 -7.27 13.81 -14.11
N ILE A 209 -7.77 13.35 -12.97
CA ILE A 209 -7.12 13.51 -11.65
C ILE A 209 -6.42 12.25 -11.14
N ALA A 210 -6.55 11.12 -11.84
CA ALA A 210 -5.95 9.84 -11.46
C ALA A 210 -4.42 9.84 -11.49
N LEU A 211 -3.78 10.63 -12.35
CA LEU A 211 -2.32 10.64 -12.49
C LEU A 211 -1.62 11.14 -11.22
N VAL A 212 -0.65 10.35 -10.73
CA VAL A 212 0.16 10.71 -9.56
C VAL A 212 1.34 11.56 -10.00
N LYS A 213 1.50 12.74 -9.40
CA LYS A 213 2.62 13.66 -9.65
C LYS A 213 3.76 13.35 -8.67
N TYR A 214 4.85 12.73 -9.13
CA TYR A 214 6.02 12.50 -8.27
C TYR A 214 6.97 13.69 -8.29
N PRO A 215 7.57 14.04 -7.13
CA PRO A 215 8.75 14.88 -7.11
C PRO A 215 9.86 14.25 -7.97
N GLN A 216 10.46 15.06 -8.82
CA GLN A 216 11.60 14.68 -9.66
C GLN A 216 12.90 14.96 -8.92
N TYR A 217 13.97 14.30 -9.36
CA TYR A 217 15.31 14.57 -8.86
C TYR A 217 15.67 16.05 -9.14
N ARG A 218 16.07 16.78 -8.10
CA ARG A 218 16.34 18.24 -8.07
C ARG A 218 15.12 19.17 -8.06
N ASP A 219 13.90 18.66 -7.86
CA ASP A 219 12.80 19.55 -7.49
C ASP A 219 13.14 20.30 -6.20
N GLU A 220 12.93 21.61 -6.19
CA GLU A 220 12.98 22.40 -4.96
C GLU A 220 11.90 21.91 -3.97
N LYS A 221 12.15 22.12 -2.66
CA LYS A 221 11.25 21.63 -1.60
C LYS A 221 9.81 22.10 -1.81
N ASP A 222 9.62 23.36 -2.16
CA ASP A 222 8.29 23.95 -2.37
C ASP A 222 7.55 23.27 -3.53
N VAL A 223 8.24 22.98 -4.63
CA VAL A 223 7.68 22.24 -5.79
C VAL A 223 7.30 20.81 -5.40
N ALA A 224 8.15 20.14 -4.61
CA ALA A 224 7.86 18.80 -4.11
C ALA A 224 6.63 18.79 -3.19
N ASP A 225 6.50 19.81 -2.34
CA ASP A 225 5.38 19.96 -1.41
C ASP A 225 4.06 20.31 -2.14
N GLU A 226 4.10 21.14 -3.17
CA GLU A 226 2.97 21.40 -4.06
C GLU A 226 2.47 20.13 -4.76
N LYS A 227 3.40 19.31 -5.31
CA LYS A 227 3.04 18.03 -5.94
C LYS A 227 2.40 17.07 -4.94
N ARG A 228 2.95 16.96 -3.73
CA ARG A 228 2.37 16.14 -2.64
C ARG A 228 0.99 16.63 -2.23
N LYS A 229 0.80 17.94 -2.11
CA LYS A 229 -0.49 18.55 -1.78
C LYS A 229 -1.53 18.24 -2.86
N ALA A 230 -1.19 18.46 -4.13
CA ALA A 230 -2.09 18.16 -5.25
C ALA A 230 -2.47 16.67 -5.31
N ASN A 231 -1.55 15.75 -5.02
CA ASN A 231 -1.87 14.32 -4.96
C ASN A 231 -2.85 13.99 -3.83
N ARG A 232 -2.71 14.60 -2.65
CA ARG A 232 -3.65 14.41 -1.53
C ARG A 232 -5.05 14.92 -1.88
N GLU A 233 -5.14 16.10 -2.51
CA GLU A 233 -6.41 16.68 -2.96
C GLU A 233 -7.06 15.79 -4.03
N ASN A 234 -6.29 15.38 -5.05
CA ASN A 234 -6.77 14.47 -6.09
C ASN A 234 -7.24 13.12 -5.52
N PHE A 235 -6.54 12.58 -4.52
CA PHE A 235 -6.91 11.33 -3.86
C PHE A 235 -8.28 11.44 -3.16
N ALA A 236 -8.51 12.53 -2.43
CA ALA A 236 -9.81 12.80 -1.79
C ALA A 236 -10.92 12.98 -2.82
N MET A 237 -10.69 13.78 -3.87
CA MET A 237 -11.66 13.98 -4.96
C MET A 237 -11.98 12.67 -5.71
N LEU A 238 -11.00 11.78 -5.92
CA LEU A 238 -11.24 10.47 -6.53
C LEU A 238 -12.15 9.60 -5.67
N LEU A 239 -11.99 9.63 -4.34
CA LEU A 239 -12.87 8.89 -3.43
C LEU A 239 -14.31 9.42 -3.52
N GLU A 240 -14.50 10.74 -3.59
CA GLU A 240 -15.82 11.35 -3.79
C GLU A 240 -16.45 10.93 -5.12
N LEU A 241 -15.68 10.94 -6.22
CA LEU A 241 -16.14 10.45 -7.51
C LEU A 241 -16.50 8.97 -7.47
N TRP A 242 -15.77 8.15 -6.69
CA TRP A 242 -16.10 6.75 -6.48
C TRP A 242 -17.44 6.59 -5.74
N HIS A 243 -17.70 7.40 -4.71
CA HIS A 243 -19.01 7.41 -4.04
C HIS A 243 -20.13 7.82 -4.99
N GLN A 244 -19.90 8.80 -5.86
CA GLN A 244 -20.86 9.20 -6.90
C GLN A 244 -21.08 8.10 -7.95
N ALA A 245 -20.03 7.38 -8.35
CA ALA A 245 -20.09 6.30 -9.32
C ALA A 245 -20.76 5.03 -8.76
N LEU A 246 -20.60 4.75 -7.46
CA LEU A 246 -21.06 3.53 -6.80
C LEU A 246 -22.50 3.11 -7.15
N PRO A 247 -23.55 3.96 -7.00
CA PRO A 247 -24.93 3.56 -7.30
C PRO A 247 -25.15 3.15 -8.76
N MET A 248 -24.34 3.70 -9.67
CA MET A 248 -24.43 3.47 -11.11
C MET A 248 -23.62 2.26 -11.56
N VAL A 249 -22.50 1.96 -10.89
CA VAL A 249 -21.58 0.88 -11.28
C VAL A 249 -21.84 -0.43 -10.56
N ALA A 250 -22.32 -0.41 -9.31
CA ALA A 250 -22.63 -1.62 -8.53
C ALA A 250 -23.77 -2.45 -9.14
N GLY A 251 -24.62 -1.82 -9.97
CA GLY A 251 -25.73 -2.48 -10.67
C GLY A 251 -25.39 -2.97 -12.09
N ARG A 252 -24.14 -2.83 -12.53
CA ARG A 252 -23.72 -3.18 -13.89
C ARG A 252 -23.38 -4.65 -14.02
N LEU A 253 -23.67 -5.21 -15.20
CA LEU A 253 -23.45 -6.63 -15.47
C LEU A 253 -22.01 -6.93 -15.92
N TYR A 254 -21.33 -5.93 -16.48
CA TYR A 254 -20.05 -6.11 -17.15
C TYR A 254 -18.96 -5.23 -16.53
N THR A 255 -18.46 -5.67 -15.37
CA THR A 255 -17.36 -5.03 -14.64
C THR A 255 -16.11 -5.90 -14.62
N HIS A 256 -14.96 -5.29 -14.86
CA HIS A 256 -13.66 -5.97 -14.87
C HIS A 256 -12.62 -5.21 -14.06
N TYR A 257 -11.63 -5.92 -13.55
CA TYR A 257 -10.42 -5.40 -12.95
C TYR A 257 -9.27 -5.59 -13.93
N ARG A 258 -8.36 -4.61 -13.97
CA ARG A 258 -7.10 -4.72 -14.70
C ARG A 258 -5.99 -4.02 -13.95
N PHE A 259 -4.91 -4.76 -13.71
CA PHE A 259 -3.63 -4.16 -13.35
C PHE A 259 -2.95 -3.62 -14.63
N THR A 260 -2.90 -2.30 -14.76
CA THR A 260 -2.54 -1.60 -15.99
C THR A 260 -1.03 -1.50 -16.19
N TYR A 261 -0.22 -1.61 -15.15
CA TYR A 261 1.21 -1.25 -15.16
C TYR A 261 1.45 0.21 -15.64
N GLY A 262 0.53 1.11 -15.28
CA GLY A 262 0.60 2.54 -15.53
C GLY A 262 -0.33 3.07 -16.63
N MET A 263 -0.56 4.38 -16.61
CA MET A 263 -1.60 5.05 -17.41
C MET A 263 -1.37 4.91 -18.92
N ARG A 264 -0.11 4.75 -19.33
CA ARG A 264 0.27 4.55 -20.74
C ARG A 264 -0.38 3.32 -21.39
N ASN A 265 -0.84 2.36 -20.60
CA ASN A 265 -1.46 1.11 -21.04
C ASN A 265 -3.00 1.15 -21.04
N VAL A 266 -3.58 2.28 -20.62
CA VAL A 266 -5.03 2.56 -20.70
C VAL A 266 -5.32 3.31 -22.00
N LYS A 267 -5.04 2.64 -23.13
CA LYS A 267 -5.29 3.14 -24.48
C LYS A 267 -5.56 1.99 -25.45
N GLY A 268 -6.25 2.29 -26.54
CA GLY A 268 -6.55 1.29 -27.58
C GLY A 268 -7.37 0.12 -27.05
N LYS A 269 -7.09 -1.09 -27.57
CA LYS A 269 -7.80 -2.32 -27.26
C LYS A 269 -7.28 -2.99 -25.98
N PRO A 270 -8.14 -3.21 -24.96
CA PRO A 270 -7.78 -4.01 -23.79
C PRO A 270 -7.39 -5.43 -24.16
N SER A 271 -6.37 -5.95 -23.49
CA SER A 271 -5.94 -7.35 -23.61
C SER A 271 -6.87 -8.25 -22.80
N LYS A 272 -7.43 -9.28 -23.42
CA LYS A 272 -8.44 -10.16 -22.79
C LYS A 272 -7.89 -10.88 -21.55
N LYS A 273 -6.63 -11.29 -21.58
CA LYS A 273 -5.97 -11.99 -20.45
C LYS A 273 -5.78 -11.11 -19.21
N ASP A 274 -5.77 -9.79 -19.40
CA ASP A 274 -5.50 -8.82 -18.32
C ASP A 274 -6.81 -8.20 -17.80
N MET A 275 -7.96 -8.56 -18.36
CA MET A 275 -9.28 -8.06 -17.98
C MET A 275 -10.01 -9.14 -17.20
N GLU A 276 -9.92 -9.08 -15.87
CA GLU A 276 -10.51 -10.08 -14.99
C GLU A 276 -11.91 -9.66 -14.53
N PRO A 277 -12.95 -10.49 -14.67
CA PRO A 277 -14.27 -10.17 -14.14
C PRO A 277 -14.22 -9.89 -12.64
N CYS A 278 -14.95 -8.87 -12.18
CA CYS A 278 -15.01 -8.49 -10.78
C CYS A 278 -16.39 -7.94 -10.40
N ILE A 279 -16.64 -7.81 -9.10
CA ILE A 279 -17.88 -7.26 -8.54
C ILE A 279 -17.54 -6.02 -7.72
N ILE A 280 -18.25 -4.93 -7.97
CA ILE A 280 -18.23 -3.75 -7.08
C ILE A 280 -19.46 -3.85 -6.19
N SER A 281 -19.26 -4.09 -4.89
CA SER A 281 -20.34 -4.27 -3.94
C SER A 281 -20.90 -2.93 -3.46
N ASN A 282 -22.21 -2.86 -3.31
CA ASN A 282 -22.89 -1.75 -2.66
C ASN A 282 -22.89 -1.84 -1.13
N GLU A 283 -22.57 -3.01 -0.57
CA GLU A 283 -22.47 -3.19 0.87
C GLU A 283 -21.39 -2.28 1.46
N VAL A 284 -21.62 -1.80 2.68
CA VAL A 284 -20.71 -0.91 3.39
C VAL A 284 -19.78 -1.75 4.28
N PRO A 285 -18.45 -1.74 4.04
CA PRO A 285 -17.52 -2.43 4.91
C PRO A 285 -17.29 -1.64 6.21
N GLU A 286 -17.42 -2.30 7.35
CA GLU A 286 -17.04 -1.75 8.67
C GLU A 286 -15.63 -2.26 9.03
N ILE A 287 -14.64 -1.37 9.09
CA ILE A 287 -13.29 -1.74 9.56
C ILE A 287 -13.35 -2.09 11.05
N CYS A 288 -12.69 -3.19 11.42
CA CYS A 288 -12.56 -3.60 12.82
C CYS A 288 -11.18 -4.21 13.08
N PHE A 289 -10.83 -4.32 14.36
CA PHE A 289 -9.52 -4.80 14.78
C PHE A 289 -9.62 -6.02 15.67
N LEU A 290 -8.80 -7.03 15.36
CA LEU A 290 -8.61 -8.18 16.22
C LEU A 290 -7.34 -7.98 17.05
N TRP A 291 -7.51 -7.89 18.37
CA TRP A 291 -6.44 -7.68 19.34
C TRP A 291 -6.08 -9.00 20.03
N LYS A 292 -4.79 -9.36 20.03
CA LYS A 292 -4.27 -10.57 20.66
C LYS A 292 -3.03 -10.26 21.49
N ASP A 293 -3.03 -10.71 22.74
CA ASP A 293 -1.80 -10.76 23.55
C ASP A 293 -1.06 -12.08 23.25
N ARG A 294 0.22 -11.99 22.86
CA ARG A 294 1.07 -13.15 22.57
C ARG A 294 2.13 -13.41 23.63
N GLY A 295 2.00 -12.75 24.79
CA GLY A 295 2.90 -12.86 25.94
C GLY A 295 3.94 -11.75 25.94
N ASP A 296 4.82 -11.75 24.96
CA ASP A 296 5.96 -10.83 24.78
C ASP A 296 5.68 -9.67 23.83
N TYR A 297 4.67 -9.81 22.96
CA TYR A 297 4.21 -8.77 22.06
C TYR A 297 2.68 -8.78 21.92
N PHE A 298 2.13 -7.65 21.50
CA PHE A 298 0.75 -7.52 21.04
C PHE A 298 0.66 -7.71 19.53
N LYS A 299 -0.43 -8.34 19.08
CA LYS A 299 -0.78 -8.46 17.67
C LYS A 299 -2.12 -7.79 17.42
N LEU A 300 -2.10 -6.78 16.56
CA LEU A 300 -3.25 -6.06 16.05
C LEU A 300 -3.47 -6.46 14.59
N GLU A 301 -4.61 -7.08 14.26
CA GLU A 301 -4.95 -7.45 12.88
C GLU A 301 -6.11 -6.59 12.38
N LEU A 302 -5.96 -5.98 11.21
CA LEU A 302 -7.05 -5.27 10.54
C LEU A 302 -7.97 -6.28 9.86
N ARG A 303 -9.26 -6.17 10.13
CA ARG A 303 -10.36 -6.95 9.56
C ARG A 303 -11.45 -6.01 9.10
N PHE A 304 -12.45 -6.54 8.40
CA PHE A 304 -13.65 -5.78 8.08
C PHE A 304 -14.89 -6.67 8.18
N VAL A 305 -16.04 -6.04 8.36
CA VAL A 305 -17.33 -6.71 8.47
C VAL A 305 -18.27 -6.24 7.38
N VAL A 306 -18.91 -7.20 6.74
CA VAL A 306 -19.95 -7.00 5.72
C VAL A 306 -21.05 -8.02 5.98
N GLY A 307 -22.31 -7.60 5.93
CA GLY A 307 -23.45 -8.49 6.18
C GLY A 307 -23.39 -9.20 7.55
N GLY A 308 -22.80 -8.56 8.56
CA GLY A 308 -22.60 -9.12 9.90
C GLY A 308 -21.50 -10.20 10.01
N LYS A 309 -20.79 -10.52 8.92
CA LYS A 309 -19.69 -11.49 8.92
C LYS A 309 -18.34 -10.78 8.89
N MET A 310 -17.41 -11.29 9.69
CA MET A 310 -16.03 -10.76 9.73
C MET A 310 -15.16 -11.46 8.68
N HIS A 311 -14.42 -10.66 7.93
CA HIS A 311 -13.58 -11.08 6.83
C HIS A 311 -12.11 -10.76 7.10
N GLU A 312 -11.24 -11.68 6.66
CA GLU A 312 -9.84 -11.38 6.47
C GLU A 312 -9.64 -10.57 5.20
N VAL A 313 -8.78 -9.56 5.25
CA VAL A 313 -8.45 -8.73 4.08
C VAL A 313 -7.55 -9.50 3.12
N SER A 314 -7.82 -9.36 1.82
CA SER A 314 -6.99 -9.92 0.76
C SER A 314 -5.68 -9.15 0.62
N ASN A 315 -4.55 -9.87 0.57
CA ASN A 315 -3.24 -9.32 0.16
C ASN A 315 -3.06 -9.35 -1.37
N PHE A 316 -4.03 -9.88 -2.13
CA PHE A 316 -3.86 -10.10 -3.57
C PHE A 316 -4.02 -8.82 -4.39
N PHE A 317 -4.90 -7.92 -3.94
CA PHE A 317 -5.12 -6.62 -4.56
C PHE A 317 -4.94 -5.53 -3.50
N ASP A 318 -4.01 -4.60 -3.73
CA ASP A 318 -3.84 -3.39 -2.90
C ASP A 318 -4.51 -2.21 -3.60
N THR A 319 -5.84 -2.19 -3.53
CA THR A 319 -6.67 -1.16 -4.18
C THR A 319 -6.89 0.02 -3.25
N ALA A 320 -6.36 1.19 -3.61
CA ALA A 320 -6.30 2.33 -2.69
C ALA A 320 -7.65 2.83 -2.10
N PHE A 321 -8.78 2.55 -2.76
CA PHE A 321 -10.12 2.99 -2.33
C PHE A 321 -11.03 1.83 -1.88
N PHE A 322 -10.61 0.58 -2.08
CA PHE A 322 -11.46 -0.58 -1.85
C PHE A 322 -10.78 -1.57 -0.93
N ILE A 323 -11.59 -2.32 -0.21
CA ILE A 323 -11.17 -3.50 0.54
C ILE A 323 -11.83 -4.73 -0.06
N ALA A 324 -11.13 -5.87 -0.03
CA ALA A 324 -11.63 -7.14 -0.54
C ALA A 324 -11.33 -8.27 0.44
N SER A 325 -12.16 -9.32 0.45
CA SER A 325 -11.95 -10.47 1.32
C SER A 325 -10.91 -11.42 0.73
N SER A 326 -10.08 -12.05 1.56
CA SER A 326 -9.16 -13.09 1.10
C SER A 326 -9.88 -14.30 0.47
N SER A 327 -11.12 -14.59 0.89
CA SER A 327 -11.93 -15.68 0.33
C SER A 327 -12.63 -15.31 -0.98
N ASP A 328 -12.78 -14.02 -1.27
CA ASP A 328 -13.39 -13.49 -2.49
C ASP A 328 -12.69 -12.19 -2.91
N PRO A 329 -11.45 -12.29 -3.44
CA PRO A 329 -10.62 -11.12 -3.67
C PRO A 329 -11.12 -10.26 -4.84
N LYS A 330 -12.03 -10.79 -5.68
CA LYS A 330 -12.57 -10.09 -6.86
C LYS A 330 -13.86 -9.33 -6.57
N ARG A 331 -14.29 -9.29 -5.30
CA ARG A 331 -15.39 -8.47 -4.82
C ARG A 331 -14.84 -7.31 -4.00
N PHE A 332 -15.00 -6.12 -4.56
CA PHE A 332 -14.48 -4.88 -4.00
C PHE A 332 -15.55 -4.14 -3.22
N PHE A 333 -15.23 -3.73 -2.00
CA PHE A 333 -16.08 -2.93 -1.12
C PHE A 333 -15.46 -1.54 -0.97
N LEU A 334 -16.18 -0.51 -1.42
CA LEU A 334 -15.68 0.87 -1.38
C LEU A 334 -15.55 1.33 0.08
N LEU A 335 -14.42 1.94 0.44
CA LEU A 335 -14.20 2.53 1.76
C LEU A 335 -14.97 3.86 1.88
N SER A 336 -15.25 4.27 3.12
CA SER A 336 -16.10 5.44 3.36
C SER A 336 -15.29 6.73 3.39
N TRP A 337 -14.04 6.69 3.88
CA TRP A 337 -13.27 7.90 4.17
C TRP A 337 -11.80 7.77 3.76
N VAL A 338 -11.15 8.91 3.49
CA VAL A 338 -9.71 8.96 3.16
C VAL A 338 -8.87 8.33 4.27
N THR A 339 -9.19 8.59 5.54
CA THR A 339 -8.48 8.00 6.69
C THR A 339 -8.58 6.47 6.70
N GLU A 340 -9.70 5.89 6.28
CA GLU A 340 -9.83 4.44 6.15
C GLU A 340 -8.95 3.90 5.02
N CYS A 341 -8.90 4.59 3.88
CA CYS A 341 -8.01 4.24 2.78
C CYS A 341 -6.54 4.24 3.21
N GLU A 342 -6.11 5.30 3.91
CA GLU A 342 -4.75 5.43 4.43
C GLU A 342 -4.43 4.35 5.47
N LEU A 343 -5.38 4.04 6.34
CA LEU A 343 -5.26 2.99 7.35
C LEU A 343 -5.10 1.61 6.69
N VAL A 344 -5.95 1.28 5.73
CA VAL A 344 -5.87 0.02 4.96
C VAL A 344 -4.54 -0.08 4.22
N ALA A 345 -4.09 0.99 3.55
CA ALA A 345 -2.81 1.03 2.85
C ALA A 345 -1.60 0.92 3.80
N PHE A 346 -1.69 1.46 5.01
CA PHE A 346 -0.65 1.28 6.02
C PHE A 346 -0.54 -0.20 6.46
N PHE A 347 -1.68 -0.85 6.65
CA PHE A 347 -1.74 -2.25 7.07
C PHE A 347 -1.43 -3.23 5.92
N SER A 348 -1.71 -2.89 4.65
CA SER A 348 -1.42 -3.75 3.48
C SER A 348 0.07 -4.10 3.39
N LYS A 349 0.94 -3.10 3.59
CA LYS A 349 2.42 -3.24 3.64
C LYS A 349 2.91 -4.22 4.72
N ARG A 350 2.06 -4.58 5.68
CA ARG A 350 2.37 -5.47 6.81
C ARG A 350 1.52 -6.72 6.83
N ASN A 351 0.92 -7.12 5.70
CA ASN A 351 -0.01 -8.26 5.61
C ASN A 351 -1.20 -8.14 6.58
N PHE A 352 -1.75 -6.93 6.68
CA PHE A 352 -2.87 -6.55 7.54
C PHE A 352 -2.70 -6.89 9.02
N ARG A 353 -1.45 -6.86 9.51
CA ARG A 353 -1.13 -7.02 10.93
C ARG A 353 -0.03 -6.05 11.37
N LEU A 354 -0.15 -5.57 12.60
CA LEU A 354 0.87 -4.80 13.29
C LEU A 354 1.26 -5.58 14.55
N LEU A 355 2.54 -5.91 14.69
CA LEU A 355 3.08 -6.58 15.86
C LEU A 355 3.87 -5.56 16.68
N MET A 356 3.66 -5.51 17.99
CA MET A 356 4.28 -4.50 18.86
C MET A 356 4.86 -5.20 20.08
N LEU A 357 6.19 -5.15 20.26
CA LEU A 357 6.80 -5.64 21.50
C LEU A 357 6.18 -4.89 22.69
N LYS A 358 5.93 -5.57 23.80
CA LYS A 358 5.30 -4.94 24.97
C LYS A 358 6.11 -3.77 25.52
N ILE A 359 7.44 -3.88 25.45
CA ILE A 359 8.36 -2.80 25.82
C ILE A 359 8.18 -1.53 24.98
N HIS A 360 7.73 -1.63 23.72
CA HIS A 360 7.49 -0.47 22.85
C HIS A 360 6.06 0.04 22.91
N TYR A 361 5.12 -0.79 23.41
CA TYR A 361 3.71 -0.47 23.36
C TYR A 361 3.39 0.79 24.15
N GLU A 362 3.88 0.87 25.38
CA GLU A 362 3.48 1.92 26.33
C GLU A 362 3.93 3.31 25.90
N GLU A 363 5.12 3.42 25.33
CA GLU A 363 5.72 4.69 24.93
C GLU A 363 5.31 5.09 23.50
N HIS A 364 5.27 4.14 22.56
CA HIS A 364 5.15 4.49 21.13
C HIS A 364 3.82 4.11 20.49
N CYS A 365 3.06 3.17 21.05
CA CYS A 365 1.86 2.62 20.37
C CYS A 365 0.56 2.82 21.13
N ARG A 366 0.61 3.07 22.45
CA ARG A 366 -0.57 3.14 23.31
C ARG A 366 -1.57 4.19 22.83
N GLU A 367 -1.09 5.40 22.51
CA GLU A 367 -1.95 6.49 22.03
C GLU A 367 -2.64 6.13 20.71
N PHE A 368 -1.86 5.63 19.74
CA PHE A 368 -2.39 5.20 18.44
C PHE A 368 -3.45 4.10 18.59
N VAL A 369 -3.18 3.08 19.40
CA VAL A 369 -4.16 2.00 19.67
C VAL A 369 -5.38 2.53 20.41
N GLY A 370 -5.21 3.50 21.32
CA GLY A 370 -6.31 4.20 21.99
C GLY A 370 -7.24 4.88 20.97
N LYS A 371 -6.68 5.70 20.07
CA LYS A 371 -7.44 6.35 18.99
C LYS A 371 -8.16 5.36 18.08
N LEU A 372 -7.55 4.22 17.78
CA LEU A 372 -8.23 3.15 17.03
C LEU A 372 -9.42 2.58 17.82
N ARG A 373 -9.29 2.36 19.13
CA ARG A 373 -10.38 1.85 19.98
C ARG A 373 -11.55 2.83 20.10
N ASP A 374 -11.26 4.12 20.05
CA ASP A 374 -12.29 5.16 20.12
C ASP A 374 -13.12 5.25 18.84
N ASN A 375 -12.52 4.90 17.68
CA ASN A 375 -13.13 5.05 16.36
C ASN A 375 -13.63 3.74 15.73
N TYR A 376 -13.08 2.59 16.12
CA TYR A 376 -13.34 1.31 15.48
C TYR A 376 -13.65 0.22 16.49
N ARG A 377 -14.39 -0.80 16.04
CA ARG A 377 -14.70 -1.96 16.88
C ARG A 377 -13.44 -2.81 17.13
N PHE A 378 -13.16 -3.10 18.40
CA PHE A 378 -12.11 -4.02 18.82
C PHE A 378 -12.69 -5.35 19.30
N ILE A 379 -12.08 -6.44 18.83
CA ILE A 379 -12.42 -7.81 19.22
C ILE A 379 -11.21 -8.38 19.94
N ASN A 380 -11.36 -8.74 21.21
CA ASN A 380 -10.31 -9.41 21.98
C ASN A 380 -10.41 -10.93 21.78
N ARG A 381 -9.29 -11.59 21.48
CA ARG A 381 -9.22 -13.05 21.34
C ARG A 381 -7.98 -13.65 21.97
#